data_AF-A0A434CVC3-F1
#
_entry.id   AF-A0A434CVC3-F1
#
_cell.length_a   1.000
_cell.length_b   1.000
_cell.length_c   1.000
_cell.angle_alpha   90.00
_cell.angle_beta   90.00
_cell.angle_gamma   90.00
#
_symmetry.space_group_name_H-M   'P 1'
#
loop_
_entity.id
_entity.type
_entity.pdbx_description
1 polymer ?
#
loop_
_entity_poly.entity_id
_entity_poly.type
_entity_poly.pdbx_seq_one_letter_code
_entity_poly.pdbx_strand_id
1 'polypeptide(L)' 'SLTLRFSLRRNGTLIGKPRATYADLGTDAQRSRAFVASILRALDDALPLPFSDRMGEAIAGRMLAPRFTAALEGAS' A
#
# COMPACT_ATOMS: atom_id res chain seq x y z
N SER A 1 -6.70 9.14 -4.83
CA SER A 1 -5.85 7.95 -5.06
C SER A 1 -4.39 8.22 -4.74
N LEU A 2 -3.68 7.19 -4.29
CA LEU A 2 -2.25 7.21 -4.01
C LEU A 2 -1.60 5.95 -4.58
N THR A 3 -0.50 6.06 -5.31
CA THR A 3 0.29 4.90 -5.73
C THR A 3 1.55 4.84 -4.89
N LEU A 4 1.73 3.73 -4.17
CA LEU A 4 2.95 3.46 -3.42
C LEU A 4 3.81 2.47 -4.19
N ARG A 5 5.12 2.71 -4.20
CA ARG A 5 6.12 1.82 -4.78
C ARG A 5 7.01 1.25 -3.69
N PHE A 6 7.09 -0.07 -3.62
CA PHE A 6 7.91 -0.80 -2.64
C PHE A 6 8.24 -2.21 -3.13
N SER A 7 9.22 -2.84 -2.50
CA SER A 7 9.52 -4.26 -2.67
C SER A 7 9.38 -4.98 -1.34
N LEU A 8 9.17 -6.30 -1.39
CA LEU A 8 9.01 -7.14 -0.21
C LEU A 8 10.12 -8.20 -0.15
N ARG A 9 10.46 -8.63 1.06
CA ARG A 9 11.31 -9.81 1.30
C ARG A 9 10.46 -11.08 1.14
N ARG A 10 11.13 -12.24 1.07
CA ARG A 10 10.49 -13.57 1.05
C ARG A 10 9.54 -13.78 2.24
N ASN A 11 9.87 -13.21 3.40
CA ASN A 11 9.07 -13.30 4.63
C ASN A 11 7.94 -12.25 4.73
N GLY A 12 7.60 -11.55 3.64
CA GLY A 12 6.50 -10.59 3.61
C GLY A 12 6.79 -9.24 4.26
N THR A 13 7.99 -8.98 4.79
CA THR A 13 8.40 -7.66 5.29
C THR A 13 8.81 -6.71 4.15
N LEU A 14 8.78 -5.41 4.39
CA LEU A 14 9.25 -4.39 3.45
C LEU A 14 10.78 -4.41 3.24
N ILE A 15 11.19 -4.10 2.02
CA ILE A 15 12.56 -3.71 1.69
C ILE A 15 12.60 -2.17 1.61
N GLY A 16 13.19 -1.55 2.62
CA GLY A 16 13.28 -0.10 2.72
C GLY A 16 11.92 0.57 2.99
N LYS A 17 11.87 1.89 2.75
CA LYS A 17 10.66 2.69 2.97
C LYS A 17 9.82 2.74 1.68
N PRO A 18 8.50 2.46 1.74
CA PRO A 18 7.60 2.69 0.61
C PRO A 18 7.63 4.15 0.16
N ARG A 19 7.57 4.39 -1.15
CA ARG A 19 7.59 5.74 -1.71
C ARG A 19 6.32 6.00 -2.50
N ALA A 20 5.67 7.12 -2.26
CA ALA A 20 4.61 7.60 -3.15
C ALA A 20 5.21 7.98 -4.50
N THR A 21 4.63 7.46 -5.59
CA THR A 21 5.02 7.80 -6.97
C THR A 21 3.93 8.56 -7.70
N TYR A 22 2.71 8.56 -7.16
CA TYR A 22 1.59 9.35 -7.66
C TYR A 22 0.66 9.67 -6.49
N ALA A 23 0.19 10.91 -6.40
CA ALA A 23 -0.74 11.35 -5.37
C ALA A 23 -1.76 12.31 -5.98
N ASP A 24 -3.04 11.96 -5.85
CA ASP A 24 -4.17 12.83 -6.12
C ASP A 24 -5.16 12.62 -4.97
N LEU A 25 -5.13 13.51 -3.97
CA LEU A 25 -5.85 13.33 -2.71
C LEU A 25 -7.17 14.12 -2.65
N GLY A 26 -7.51 14.86 -3.72
CA GLY A 26 -8.61 15.82 -3.72
C GLY A 26 -8.32 17.08 -2.89
N THR A 27 -9.32 17.95 -2.77
CA THR A 27 -9.20 19.27 -2.12
C THR A 27 -9.64 19.30 -0.65
N ASP A 28 -10.41 18.30 -0.19
CA ASP A 28 -10.80 18.17 1.21
C ASP A 28 -9.63 17.68 2.07
N ALA A 29 -9.06 18.58 2.86
CA ALA A 29 -7.91 18.31 3.70
C ALA A 29 -8.18 17.25 4.79
N GLN A 30 -9.42 17.11 5.26
CA GLN A 30 -9.74 16.13 6.29
C GLN A 30 -9.92 14.73 5.71
N ARG A 31 -10.62 14.62 4.58
CA ARG A 31 -10.76 13.33 3.87
C ARG A 31 -9.42 12.83 3.33
N SER A 32 -8.58 13.72 2.79
CA SER A 32 -7.23 13.35 2.33
C SER A 32 -6.36 12.82 3.47
N ARG A 33 -6.36 13.48 4.64
CA ARG A 33 -5.66 12.98 5.85
C ARG A 33 -6.19 11.62 6.31
N ALA A 34 -7.51 11.46 6.38
CA ALA A 34 -8.13 10.20 6.77
C ALA A 34 -7.76 9.06 5.81
N PHE A 35 -7.76 9.33 4.50
CA PHE A 35 -7.37 8.38 3.47
C PHE A 35 -5.90 7.97 3.55
N VAL A 36 -4.98 8.92 3.78
CA VAL A 36 -3.56 8.58 3.99
C VAL A 36 -3.38 7.77 5.27
N ALA A 37 -4.04 8.16 6.36
CA ALA A 37 -3.99 7.42 7.62
C ALA A 37 -4.51 5.99 7.48
N SER A 38 -5.58 5.76 6.71
CA SER A 38 -6.10 4.41 6.48
C SER A 38 -5.12 3.54 5.68
N ILE A 39 -4.39 4.11 4.72
CA ILE A 39 -3.35 3.37 3.99
C ILE A 39 -2.20 2.98 4.93
N LEU A 40 -1.71 3.92 5.75
CA LEU A 40 -0.64 3.64 6.71
C LEU A 40 -1.06 2.54 7.70
N ARG A 41 -2.29 2.64 8.22
CA ARG A 41 -2.84 1.63 9.12
C ARG A 41 -2.95 0.26 8.45
N ALA A 42 -3.42 0.20 7.20
CA ALA A 42 -3.50 -1.05 6.45
C ALA A 42 -2.12 -1.69 6.22
N LEU A 43 -1.07 -0.88 6.00
CA LEU A 43 0.29 -1.40 5.90
C LEU A 43 0.79 -1.95 7.23
N ASP A 44 0.56 -1.25 8.33
CA ASP A 44 0.96 -1.70 9.67
C ASP A 44 0.23 -2.99 10.08
N ASP A 45 -1.05 -3.11 9.75
CA ASP A 45 -1.86 -4.30 10.08
C ASP A 45 -1.53 -5.50 9.19
N ALA A 46 -1.19 -5.27 7.92
CA ALA A 46 -0.95 -6.34 6.95
C ALA A 46 0.48 -6.86 6.94
N LEU A 47 1.46 -6.09 7.43
CA LEU A 47 2.86 -6.47 7.41
C LEU A 47 3.29 -7.16 8.73
N PRO A 48 4.08 -8.24 8.66
CA PRO A 48 4.54 -8.93 7.45
C PRO A 48 3.41 -9.69 6.73
N LEU A 49 3.41 -9.64 5.39
CA LEU A 49 2.41 -10.37 4.60
C LEU A 49 2.60 -11.90 4.75
N PRO A 50 1.52 -12.68 4.95
CA PRO A 50 1.58 -14.11 5.20
C PRO A 50 1.80 -14.90 3.90
N PHE A 51 2.99 -14.78 3.33
CA PHE A 51 3.35 -15.48 2.11
C PHE A 51 3.64 -16.96 2.37
N SER A 52 3.16 -17.83 1.48
CA SER A 52 3.71 -19.18 1.36
C SER A 52 5.13 -19.13 0.81
N ASP A 53 5.90 -20.19 1.02
CA ASP A 53 7.28 -20.31 0.55
C ASP A 53 7.43 -19.99 -0.95
N ARG A 54 6.60 -20.64 -1.78
CA ARG A 54 6.61 -20.46 -3.24
C ARG A 54 6.24 -19.02 -3.63
N MET A 55 5.30 -18.40 -2.92
CA MET A 55 4.91 -17.01 -3.19
C MET A 55 6.02 -16.03 -2.80
N GLY A 56 6.65 -16.27 -1.64
CA GLY A 56 7.79 -15.49 -1.18
C GLY A 56 8.95 -15.52 -2.18
N GLU A 57 9.26 -16.68 -2.75
CA GLU A 57 10.27 -16.82 -3.81
C GLU A 57 9.90 -16.05 -5.09
N ALA A 58 8.63 -16.13 -5.50
CA ALA A 58 8.16 -15.48 -6.72
C ALA A 58 8.04 -13.94 -6.60
N ILE A 59 7.93 -13.40 -5.38
CA ILE A 59 7.75 -11.96 -5.12
C ILE A 59 9.01 -11.26 -4.59
N ALA A 60 9.90 -11.97 -3.88
CA ALA A 60 11.03 -11.34 -3.20
C ALA A 60 11.84 -10.40 -4.10
N GLY A 61 12.03 -9.16 -3.64
CA GLY A 61 12.79 -8.13 -4.36
C GLY A 61 12.05 -7.46 -5.52
N ARG A 62 10.92 -8.02 -6.00
CA ARG A 62 10.16 -7.43 -7.11
C ARG A 62 9.52 -6.11 -6.70
N MET A 63 9.61 -5.14 -7.60
CA MET A 63 9.00 -3.82 -7.42
C MET A 63 7.49 -3.92 -7.60
N LEU A 64 6.73 -3.55 -6.58
CA LEU A 64 5.28 -3.46 -6.60
C LEU A 64 4.86 -1.99 -6.62
N ALA A 65 3.77 -1.68 -7.33
CA ALA A 65 3.23 -0.33 -7.44
C ALA A 65 1.69 -0.31 -7.26
N PRO A 66 1.13 -0.82 -6.16
CA PRO A 66 -0.31 -0.82 -5.95
C PRO A 66 -0.87 0.60 -5.89
N ARG A 67 -2.03 0.77 -6.52
CA ARG A 67 -2.84 1.99 -6.44
C ARG A 67 -3.90 1.82 -5.36
N PHE A 68 -3.88 2.71 -4.39
CA PHE A 68 -4.91 2.86 -3.37
C PHE A 68 -5.93 3.88 -3.85
N THR A 69 -7.21 3.55 -3.71
CA THR A 69 -8.34 4.43 -4.03
C THR A 69 -9.24 4.53 -2.80
N ALA A 70 -9.65 5.75 -2.45
CA ALA A 70 -10.77 5.90 -1.55
C ALA A 70 -12.00 5.40 -2.30
N ALA A 71 -12.78 4.50 -1.71
CA ALA A 71 -14.11 4.23 -2.23
C ALA A 71 -14.88 5.56 -2.19
N LEU A 72 -15.54 5.93 -3.28
CA LEU A 72 -16.63 6.88 -3.16
C LEU A 72 -17.69 6.15 -2.33
N GLU A 73 -17.87 6.52 -1.06
CA GLU A 73 -19.12 6.20 -0.37
C GLU A 73 -20.25 6.83 -1.19
N GLY A 74 -20.94 6.02 -1.99
CA GLY A 74 -22.01 6.50 -2.87
C GLY A 74 -22.30 5.70 -4.16
N ALA A 75 -21.90 4.44 -4.29
CA ALA A 75 -22.48 3.55 -5.30
C ALA A 75 -23.00 2.30 -4.59
N SER A 76 -24.24 2.40 -4.10
CA SER A 76 -25.09 1.26 -3.73
C SER A 76 -25.58 0.55 -4.96
#